data_AF-A0A356PAR9-F1
#
_entry.id   AF-A0A356PAR9-F1
#
_cell.length_a   1.000
_cell.length_b   1.000
_cell.length_c   1.000
_cell.angle_alpha   90.00
_cell.angle_beta   90.00
_cell.angle_gamma   90.00
#
_symmetry.space_group_name_H-M   'P 1'
#
loop_
_entity.id
_entity.type
_entity.pdbx_description
1 polymer ?
#
loop_
_entity_poly.entity_id
_entity_poly.type
_entity_poly.pdbx_seq_one_letter_code
_entity_poly.pdbx_strand_id
1 'polypeptide(L)'
;KANTDLETDLETGMEIINLTNPGPWYVQDGTLYKGQTQISHRTDLVDHIADLTGDTVTLFLGDTRVATTVRSANGERAIGTKVSDLVAQDVLKNGKVYLGEANVVGELYQTAYEPIRDINGDIIGIFYVGISKYYAGSLILHSLIRVALYGVGLTLIVGLVTWFFIRKVVIRPLLDIKLGTRDVATGQATEDVKVTGTQEIGDLAVTFNQILERLGGIADEMSKA
;
A
#
# COMPACT_ATOMS: atom_id res chain seq x y z
N LYS A 1 9.97 -17.54 10.19
CA LYS A 1 9.90 -16.13 9.79
C LYS A 1 9.00 -15.37 10.75
N ALA A 2 7.67 -15.51 10.70
CA ALA A 2 6.77 -14.82 11.64
C ALA A 2 7.12 -15.01 13.13
N ASN A 3 7.49 -16.22 13.57
CA ASN A 3 7.93 -16.45 14.96
C ASN A 3 9.25 -15.74 15.31
N THR A 4 10.17 -15.61 14.35
CA THR A 4 11.46 -14.93 14.52
C THR A 4 11.28 -13.42 14.58
N ASP A 5 10.37 -12.89 13.75
CA ASP A 5 10.01 -11.47 13.74
C ASP A 5 9.38 -11.10 15.10
N LEU A 6 8.37 -11.87 15.55
CA LEU A 6 7.73 -11.64 16.84
C LEU A 6 8.65 -11.77 18.06
N GLU A 7 9.61 -12.69 18.04
CA GLU A 7 10.61 -12.82 19.11
C GLU A 7 11.50 -11.57 19.17
N THR A 8 11.92 -11.06 18.00
CA THR A 8 12.70 -9.82 17.88
C THR A 8 11.89 -8.61 18.34
N ASP A 9 10.61 -8.53 17.96
CA ASP A 9 9.72 -7.42 18.32
C ASP A 9 9.36 -7.45 19.81
N LEU A 10 9.24 -8.64 20.41
CA LEU A 10 9.06 -8.82 21.85
C LEU A 10 10.29 -8.28 22.62
N GLU A 11 11.50 -8.72 22.24
CA GLU A 11 12.74 -8.24 22.86
C GLU A 11 12.91 -6.73 22.69
N THR A 12 12.67 -6.21 21.48
CA THR A 12 12.76 -4.78 21.16
C THR A 12 11.77 -3.97 22.00
N GLY A 13 10.52 -4.41 22.10
CA GLY A 13 9.50 -3.77 22.91
C GLY A 13 9.87 -3.73 24.39
N MET A 14 10.36 -4.84 24.95
CA MET A 14 10.80 -4.90 26.34
C MET A 14 12.01 -3.98 26.61
N GLU A 15 12.96 -3.93 25.68
CA GLU A 15 14.12 -3.03 25.80
C GLU A 15 13.71 -1.56 25.75
N ILE A 16 12.77 -1.18 24.87
CA ILE A 16 12.20 0.18 24.86
C ILE A 16 11.55 0.51 26.20
N ILE A 17 10.77 -0.41 26.78
CA ILE A 17 10.14 -0.19 28.09
C ILE A 17 11.20 0.01 29.17
N ASN A 18 12.27 -0.80 29.15
CA ASN A 18 13.35 -0.73 30.13
C ASN A 18 14.16 0.57 30.04
N LEU A 19 14.50 1.02 28.84
CA LEU A 19 15.26 2.25 28.61
C LEU A 19 14.43 3.50 28.92
N THR A 20 13.15 3.50 28.57
CA THR A 20 12.26 4.65 28.81
C THR A 20 11.76 4.73 30.25
N ASN A 21 11.77 3.63 31.00
CA ASN A 21 11.33 3.56 32.39
C ASN A 21 12.36 2.80 33.26
N PRO A 22 13.39 3.49 33.78
CA PRO A 22 14.38 2.90 34.66
C PRO A 22 13.77 2.46 35.99
N GLY A 23 14.22 1.31 36.53
CA GLY A 23 13.77 0.75 37.82
C GLY A 23 13.14 -0.63 37.69
N PRO A 24 12.78 -1.30 38.80
CA PRO A 24 12.20 -2.63 38.78
C PRO A 24 10.72 -2.60 38.40
N TRP A 25 10.20 -3.74 37.94
CA TRP A 25 8.76 -3.97 37.90
C TRP A 25 8.23 -4.26 39.31
N TYR A 26 7.07 -3.73 39.63
CA TYR A 26 6.35 -4.08 40.86
C TYR A 26 4.85 -3.78 40.73
N VAL A 27 4.07 -4.30 41.66
CA VAL A 27 2.63 -4.07 41.77
C VAL A 27 2.35 -3.34 43.06
N GLN A 28 1.57 -2.26 42.98
CA GLN A 28 1.08 -1.54 44.14
C GLN A 28 -0.41 -1.23 43.95
N ASP A 29 -1.24 -1.58 44.93
CA ASP A 29 -2.69 -1.34 44.91
C ASP A 29 -3.39 -1.83 43.63
N GLY A 30 -2.99 -3.02 43.14
CA GLY A 30 -3.54 -3.62 41.91
C GLY A 30 -3.12 -2.90 40.61
N THR A 31 -2.09 -2.07 40.67
CA THR A 31 -1.57 -1.28 39.55
C THR A 31 -0.13 -1.70 39.25
N LEU A 32 0.19 -1.91 37.98
CA LEU A 32 1.52 -2.29 37.51
C LEU A 32 2.39 -1.04 37.31
N TYR A 33 3.61 -1.09 37.87
CA TYR A 33 4.61 -0.02 37.77
C TYR A 33 5.94 -0.55 37.25
N LYS A 34 6.69 0.36 36.61
CA LYS A 34 8.09 0.18 36.22
C LYS A 34 8.89 1.38 36.72
N GLY A 35 9.69 1.18 37.76
CA GLY A 35 10.34 2.28 38.46
C GLY A 35 9.30 3.27 39.02
N GLN A 36 9.45 4.56 38.74
CA GLN A 36 8.47 5.56 39.20
C GLN A 36 7.24 5.68 38.28
N THR A 37 7.20 4.94 37.17
CA THR A 37 6.18 5.12 36.14
C THR A 37 5.06 4.09 36.28
N GLN A 38 3.82 4.59 36.31
CA GLN A 38 2.64 3.74 36.19
C GLN A 38 2.53 3.20 34.76
N ILE A 39 2.41 1.88 34.64
CA ILE A 39 2.29 1.18 33.35
C ILE A 39 0.83 0.80 33.06
N SER A 40 0.05 0.44 34.09
CA SER A 40 -1.39 0.24 33.91
C SER A 40 -2.07 1.48 33.32
N HIS A 41 -2.92 1.27 32.33
CA HIS A 41 -3.66 2.29 31.58
C HIS A 41 -2.80 3.25 30.74
N ARG A 42 -1.49 3.00 30.63
CA ARG A 42 -0.58 3.84 29.85
C ARG A 42 -0.64 3.48 28.36
N THR A 43 -1.52 4.14 27.62
CA THR A 43 -1.77 3.83 26.21
C THR A 43 -0.69 4.35 25.26
N ASP A 44 -0.06 5.49 25.57
CA ASP A 44 1.02 6.09 24.80
C ASP A 44 2.21 5.14 24.60
N LEU A 45 2.56 4.38 25.65
CA LEU A 45 3.67 3.43 25.61
C LEU A 45 3.40 2.27 24.64
N VAL A 46 2.24 1.62 24.78
CA VAL A 46 1.90 0.48 23.94
C VAL A 46 1.62 0.89 22.49
N ASP A 47 1.07 2.09 22.27
CA ASP A 47 0.89 2.65 20.93
C ASP A 47 2.23 2.96 20.27
N HIS A 48 3.18 3.56 21.00
CA HIS A 48 4.49 3.87 20.46
C HIS A 48 5.24 2.60 20.01
N ILE A 49 5.18 1.53 20.80
CA ILE A 49 5.81 0.25 20.43
C ILE A 49 5.09 -0.35 19.22
N ALA A 50 3.76 -0.33 19.20
CA ALA A 50 2.96 -0.81 18.07
C ALA A 50 3.25 -0.06 16.77
N ASP A 51 3.46 1.26 16.83
CA ASP A 51 3.82 2.08 15.67
C ASP A 51 5.21 1.75 15.11
N LEU A 52 6.14 1.32 15.98
CA LEU A 52 7.49 0.95 15.59
C LEU A 52 7.58 -0.46 14.99
N THR A 53 6.86 -1.43 15.58
CA THR A 53 6.92 -2.85 15.16
C THR A 53 5.87 -3.19 14.12
N GLY A 54 4.75 -2.45 14.08
CA GLY A 54 3.56 -2.81 13.29
C GLY A 54 2.70 -3.88 13.95
N ASP A 55 3.01 -4.27 15.20
CA ASP A 55 2.28 -5.29 15.95
C ASP A 55 1.22 -4.71 16.87
N THR A 56 0.29 -5.58 17.29
CA THR A 56 -0.49 -5.29 18.49
C THR A 56 0.34 -5.55 19.74
N VAL A 57 0.23 -4.67 20.74
CA VAL A 57 1.07 -4.69 21.94
C VAL A 57 0.18 -4.66 23.17
N THR A 58 0.51 -5.45 24.19
CA THR A 58 -0.26 -5.51 25.44
C THR A 58 0.62 -5.80 26.65
N LEU A 59 0.30 -5.14 27.75
CA LEU A 59 0.81 -5.41 29.09
C LEU A 59 -0.32 -5.95 29.95
N PHE A 60 -0.07 -7.07 30.60
CA PHE A 60 -0.99 -7.73 31.53
C PHE A 60 -0.48 -7.60 32.97
N LEU A 61 -1.38 -7.37 33.92
CA LEU A 61 -1.17 -7.63 35.33
C LEU A 61 -1.78 -9.01 35.64
N GLY A 62 -0.93 -9.96 36.03
CA GLY A 62 -1.29 -11.37 36.02
C GLY A 62 -1.81 -11.78 34.64
N ASP A 63 -3.06 -12.25 34.59
CA ASP A 63 -3.72 -12.69 33.36
C ASP A 63 -4.56 -11.59 32.68
N THR A 64 -4.62 -10.37 33.24
CA THR A 64 -5.60 -9.35 32.86
C THR A 64 -4.94 -8.15 32.16
N ARG A 65 -5.48 -7.74 31.01
CA ARG A 65 -4.96 -6.61 30.22
C ARG A 65 -5.07 -5.31 31.00
N VAL A 66 -3.95 -4.62 31.21
CA VAL A 66 -3.91 -3.30 31.87
C VAL A 66 -3.52 -2.17 30.92
N ALA A 67 -2.78 -2.42 29.85
CA ALA A 67 -2.54 -1.49 28.75
C ALA A 67 -2.44 -2.27 27.43
N THR A 68 -3.15 -1.87 26.38
CA THR A 68 -3.24 -2.67 25.15
C THR A 68 -3.59 -1.83 23.93
N THR A 69 -3.03 -2.14 22.76
CA THR A 69 -3.49 -1.61 21.46
C THR A 69 -4.61 -2.44 20.83
N VAL A 70 -4.86 -3.65 21.37
CA VAL A 70 -5.96 -4.51 20.95
C VAL A 70 -7.29 -3.84 21.26
N ARG A 71 -8.18 -3.81 20.26
CA ARG A 71 -9.54 -3.27 20.39
C ARG A 71 -10.56 -4.40 20.37
N SER A 72 -11.64 -4.23 21.11
CA SER A 72 -12.78 -5.14 21.08
C SER A 72 -13.73 -4.81 19.94
N ALA A 73 -14.76 -5.62 19.75
CA ALA A 73 -15.74 -5.44 18.67
C ALA A 73 -16.47 -4.09 18.67
N ASN A 74 -16.52 -3.39 19.82
CA ASN A 74 -17.11 -2.06 19.94
C ASN A 74 -16.12 -0.92 19.58
N GLY A 75 -14.86 -1.24 19.22
CA GLY A 75 -13.82 -0.26 18.91
C GLY A 75 -13.01 0.25 20.11
N GLU A 76 -13.43 -0.04 21.34
CA GLU A 76 -12.71 0.33 22.57
C GLU A 76 -11.53 -0.60 22.84
N ARG A 77 -10.51 -0.12 23.57
CA ARG A 77 -9.38 -0.97 23.98
C ARG A 77 -9.87 -2.11 24.87
N ALA A 78 -9.35 -3.32 24.64
CA ALA A 78 -9.77 -4.54 25.34
C ALA A 78 -9.18 -4.66 26.77
N ILE A 79 -9.09 -3.55 27.50
CA ILE A 79 -8.61 -3.50 28.89
C ILE A 79 -9.55 -4.33 29.77
N GLY A 80 -9.00 -5.02 30.76
CA GLY A 80 -9.76 -5.86 31.69
C GLY A 80 -10.12 -7.26 31.15
N THR A 81 -9.88 -7.53 29.87
CA THR A 81 -10.00 -8.89 29.32
C THR A 81 -8.81 -9.75 29.71
N LYS A 82 -9.03 -11.07 29.78
CA LYS A 82 -7.98 -12.02 30.16
C LYS A 82 -7.23 -12.59 28.96
N VAL A 83 -6.02 -13.06 29.21
CA VAL A 83 -5.30 -13.96 28.31
C VAL A 83 -5.95 -15.36 28.35
N SER A 84 -5.68 -16.22 27.36
CA SER A 84 -6.20 -17.59 27.36
C SER A 84 -5.58 -18.43 28.47
N ASP A 85 -6.32 -19.44 28.95
CA ASP A 85 -5.84 -20.33 30.03
C ASP A 85 -4.53 -21.04 29.65
N LEU A 86 -4.37 -21.40 28.38
CA LEU A 86 -3.15 -22.03 27.85
C LEU A 86 -1.93 -21.11 28.02
N VAL A 87 -2.06 -19.85 27.61
CA VAL A 87 -0.97 -18.86 27.73
C VAL A 87 -0.74 -18.50 29.19
N ALA A 88 -1.80 -18.36 30.00
CA ALA A 88 -1.66 -18.16 31.43
C ALA A 88 -0.89 -19.30 32.10
N GLN A 89 -1.15 -20.55 31.70
CA GLN A 89 -0.42 -21.71 32.21
C GLN A 89 1.07 -21.66 31.81
N ASP A 90 1.39 -21.44 30.54
CA ASP A 90 2.77 -21.44 30.08
C ASP A 90 3.58 -20.24 30.59
N VAL A 91 2.99 -19.06 30.57
CA VAL A 91 3.72 -17.82 30.89
C VAL A 91 3.69 -17.54 32.38
N LEU A 92 2.51 -17.54 33.03
CA LEU A 92 2.40 -17.18 34.45
C LEU A 92 2.76 -18.33 35.40
N LYS A 93 2.47 -19.59 35.02
CA LYS A 93 2.78 -20.74 35.88
C LYS A 93 4.13 -21.37 35.56
N ASN A 94 4.42 -21.61 34.28
CA ASN A 94 5.67 -22.25 33.89
C ASN A 94 6.83 -21.24 33.68
N GLY A 95 6.53 -19.94 33.58
CA GLY A 95 7.53 -18.90 33.41
C GLY A 95 8.25 -18.95 32.06
N LYS A 96 7.59 -19.50 31.04
CA LYS A 96 8.16 -19.70 29.70
C LYS A 96 7.63 -18.64 28.73
N VAL A 97 8.45 -18.28 27.75
CA VAL A 97 7.98 -17.54 26.59
C VAL A 97 7.03 -18.44 25.79
N TYR A 98 5.87 -17.91 25.42
CA TYR A 98 4.93 -18.58 24.54
C TYR A 98 5.02 -17.97 23.15
N LEU A 99 5.25 -18.79 22.12
CA LEU A 99 5.20 -18.42 20.72
C LEU A 99 4.18 -19.30 20.00
N GLY A 100 3.14 -18.70 19.44
CA GLY A 100 2.07 -19.50 18.83
C GLY A 100 0.88 -18.68 18.35
N GLU A 101 -0.12 -19.39 17.85
CA GLU A 101 -1.39 -18.80 17.47
C GLU A 101 -2.30 -18.65 18.69
N ALA A 102 -2.90 -17.48 18.86
CA ALA A 102 -3.85 -17.22 19.93
C ALA A 102 -5.07 -16.45 19.42
N ASN A 103 -6.24 -16.76 19.99
CA ASN A 103 -7.43 -15.96 19.80
C ASN A 103 -7.38 -14.76 20.76
N VAL A 104 -7.36 -13.56 20.20
CA VAL A 104 -7.29 -12.30 20.91
C VAL A 104 -8.56 -11.51 20.60
N VAL A 105 -9.50 -11.54 21.55
CA VAL A 105 -10.78 -10.80 21.49
C VAL A 105 -11.62 -11.16 20.24
N GLY A 106 -11.60 -12.44 19.85
CA GLY A 106 -12.39 -12.97 18.73
C GLY A 106 -11.62 -13.09 17.42
N GLU A 107 -10.40 -12.58 17.34
CA GLU A 107 -9.56 -12.61 16.15
C GLU A 107 -8.33 -13.49 16.34
N LEU A 108 -7.85 -14.13 15.26
CA LEU A 108 -6.70 -15.02 15.30
C LEU A 108 -5.40 -14.24 15.01
N TYR A 109 -4.46 -14.32 15.94
CA TYR A 109 -3.15 -13.67 15.85
C TYR A 109 -2.04 -14.71 15.86
N GLN A 110 -0.93 -14.41 15.19
CA GLN A 110 0.35 -14.99 15.56
C GLN A 110 0.94 -14.15 16.70
N THR A 111 1.39 -14.77 17.78
CA THR A 111 1.62 -14.09 19.05
C THR A 111 2.89 -14.54 19.75
N ALA A 112 3.51 -13.62 20.48
CA ALA A 112 4.56 -13.88 21.45
C ALA A 112 4.15 -13.31 22.82
N TYR A 113 4.42 -14.07 23.87
CA TYR A 113 4.19 -13.63 25.24
C TYR A 113 5.40 -13.97 26.11
N GLU A 114 5.84 -13.03 26.93
CA GLU A 114 6.90 -13.27 27.93
C GLU A 114 6.47 -12.85 29.34
N PRO A 115 6.98 -13.53 30.38
CA PRO A 115 6.64 -13.20 31.76
C PRO A 115 7.33 -11.91 32.22
N ILE A 116 6.56 -11.02 32.82
CA ILE A 116 7.10 -9.85 33.54
C ILE A 116 7.39 -10.28 34.98
N ARG A 117 8.62 -10.06 35.42
CA ARG A 117 9.10 -10.44 36.76
C ARG A 117 9.39 -9.21 37.61
N ASP A 118 9.02 -9.29 38.89
CA ASP A 118 9.38 -8.27 39.88
C ASP A 118 10.85 -8.39 40.33
N ILE A 119 11.26 -7.56 41.28
CA ILE A 119 12.61 -7.59 41.87
C ILE A 119 12.95 -8.91 42.58
N ASN A 120 11.95 -9.66 43.05
CA ASN A 120 12.12 -10.94 43.73
C ASN A 120 12.15 -12.13 42.75
N GLY A 121 11.88 -11.87 41.46
CA GLY A 121 11.79 -12.89 40.40
C GLY A 121 10.39 -13.47 40.21
N ASP A 122 9.41 -13.01 40.99
CA ASP A 122 8.02 -13.45 40.93
C ASP A 122 7.35 -12.94 39.66
N ILE A 123 6.58 -13.80 39.01
CA ILE A 123 5.87 -13.45 37.78
C ILE A 123 4.61 -12.67 38.15
N ILE A 124 4.59 -11.40 37.78
CA ILE A 124 3.52 -10.46 38.12
C ILE A 124 2.69 -10.04 36.92
N GLY A 125 3.09 -10.40 35.71
CA GLY A 125 2.41 -9.99 34.50
C GLY A 125 2.94 -10.66 33.24
N ILE A 126 2.46 -10.19 32.10
CA ILE A 126 2.83 -10.68 30.78
C ILE A 126 3.05 -9.49 29.85
N PHE A 127 4.11 -9.52 29.06
CA PHE A 127 4.26 -8.67 27.90
C PHE A 127 3.91 -9.46 26.64
N TYR A 128 3.18 -8.82 25.72
CA TYR A 128 2.61 -9.43 24.53
C TYR A 128 2.87 -8.58 23.30
N VAL A 129 3.25 -9.25 22.22
CA VAL A 129 3.18 -8.73 20.85
C VAL A 129 2.41 -9.71 19.96
N GLY A 130 1.73 -9.20 18.94
CA GLY A 130 1.02 -10.05 18.00
C GLY A 130 0.69 -9.41 16.66
N ILE A 131 0.88 -10.21 15.60
CA ILE A 131 0.55 -9.86 14.23
C ILE A 131 -0.86 -10.38 13.92
N SER A 132 -1.79 -9.47 13.63
CA SER A 132 -3.12 -9.88 13.14
C SER A 132 -2.97 -10.46 11.74
N LYS A 133 -3.38 -11.73 11.58
CA LYS A 133 -3.40 -12.38 10.26
C LYS A 133 -4.37 -11.68 9.29
N TYR A 134 -5.43 -11.06 9.83
CA TYR A 134 -6.44 -10.37 9.03
C TYR A 134 -5.97 -8.98 8.59
N TYR A 135 -5.37 -8.18 9.48
CA TYR A 135 -4.87 -6.84 9.12
C TYR A 135 -3.72 -6.90 8.11
N ALA A 136 -2.82 -7.87 8.23
CA ALA A 136 -1.77 -8.06 7.23
C ALA A 136 -2.37 -8.31 5.83
N GLY A 137 -3.41 -9.16 5.74
CA GLY A 137 -4.10 -9.45 4.48
C GLY A 137 -4.86 -8.25 3.91
N SER A 138 -5.59 -7.51 4.75
CA SER A 138 -6.42 -6.39 4.30
C SER A 138 -5.59 -5.17 3.88
N LEU A 139 -4.48 -4.87 4.55
CA LEU A 139 -3.56 -3.80 4.15
C LEU A 139 -2.89 -4.08 2.80
N ILE A 140 -2.51 -5.34 2.57
CA ILE A 140 -1.94 -5.78 1.29
C ILE A 140 -2.98 -5.64 0.19
N LEU A 141 -4.21 -6.11 0.39
CA LEU A 141 -5.25 -6.06 -0.63
C LEU A 141 -5.64 -4.62 -1.02
N HIS A 142 -5.82 -3.72 -0.05
CA HIS A 142 -6.12 -2.31 -0.34
C HIS A 142 -4.98 -1.60 -1.08
N SER A 143 -3.74 -1.95 -0.75
CA SER A 143 -2.56 -1.41 -1.43
C SER A 143 -2.45 -1.94 -2.86
N LEU A 144 -2.73 -3.22 -3.08
CA LEU A 144 -2.78 -3.83 -4.41
C LEU A 144 -3.85 -3.19 -5.29
N ILE A 145 -5.06 -2.96 -4.76
CA ILE A 145 -6.14 -2.29 -5.51
C ILE A 145 -5.75 -0.86 -5.90
N ARG A 146 -5.11 -0.09 -5.00
CA ARG A 146 -4.64 1.27 -5.33
C ARG A 146 -3.59 1.27 -6.43
N VAL A 147 -2.59 0.39 -6.35
CA VAL A 147 -1.56 0.24 -7.39
C VAL A 147 -2.20 -0.18 -8.72
N ALA A 148 -3.15 -1.11 -8.71
CA ALA A 148 -3.89 -1.51 -9.91
C ALA A 148 -4.66 -0.34 -10.53
N LEU A 149 -5.33 0.49 -9.71
CA LEU A 149 -6.05 1.69 -10.18
C LEU A 149 -5.10 2.70 -10.83
N TYR A 150 -3.93 2.95 -10.23
CA TYR A 150 -2.92 3.81 -10.85
C TYR A 150 -2.40 3.23 -12.17
N GLY A 151 -2.17 1.92 -12.24
CA GLY A 151 -1.74 1.24 -13.46
C GLY A 151 -2.77 1.32 -14.59
N VAL A 152 -4.04 1.08 -14.29
CA VAL A 152 -5.14 1.22 -15.25
C VAL A 152 -5.28 2.67 -15.70
N GLY A 153 -5.24 3.62 -14.76
CA GLY A 153 -5.30 5.05 -15.06
C GLY A 153 -4.17 5.49 -16.00
N LEU A 154 -2.92 5.10 -15.70
CA LEU A 154 -1.77 5.40 -16.55
C LEU A 154 -1.91 4.78 -17.94
N THR A 155 -2.37 3.53 -18.02
CA THR A 155 -2.59 2.82 -19.31
C THR A 155 -3.62 3.55 -20.17
N LEU A 156 -4.74 4.01 -19.57
CA LEU A 156 -5.75 4.78 -20.29
C LEU A 156 -5.23 6.12 -20.77
N ILE A 157 -4.45 6.83 -19.93
CA ILE A 157 -3.84 8.12 -20.30
C ILE A 157 -2.87 7.93 -21.48
N VAL A 158 -1.97 6.96 -21.41
CA VAL A 158 -1.02 6.65 -22.49
C VAL A 158 -1.76 6.24 -23.76
N GLY A 159 -2.83 5.45 -23.64
CA GLY A 159 -3.70 5.07 -24.76
C GLY A 159 -4.37 6.28 -25.42
N LEU A 160 -4.92 7.20 -24.64
CA LEU A 160 -5.56 8.43 -25.15
C LEU A 160 -4.56 9.36 -25.82
N VAL A 161 -3.39 9.56 -25.22
CA VAL A 161 -2.31 10.38 -25.80
C VAL A 161 -1.84 9.77 -27.12
N THR A 162 -1.53 8.48 -27.13
CA THR A 162 -1.10 7.76 -28.33
C THR A 162 -2.17 7.84 -29.43
N TRP A 163 -3.44 7.61 -29.09
CA TRP A 163 -4.56 7.75 -30.02
C TRP A 163 -4.67 9.16 -30.60
N PHE A 164 -4.56 10.19 -29.76
CA PHE A 164 -4.61 11.59 -30.19
C PHE A 164 -3.47 11.93 -31.17
N PHE A 165 -2.25 11.48 -30.85
CA PHE A 165 -1.08 11.69 -31.70
C PHE A 165 -1.21 10.96 -33.04
N ILE A 166 -1.58 9.67 -33.04
CA ILE A 166 -1.80 8.90 -34.28
C ILE A 166 -2.86 9.58 -35.15
N ARG A 167 -3.97 10.02 -34.55
CA ARG A 167 -5.04 10.70 -35.28
C ARG A 167 -4.56 11.98 -35.95
N LYS A 168 -3.76 12.79 -35.24
CA LYS A 168 -3.28 14.09 -35.73
C LYS A 168 -2.14 13.97 -36.74
N VAL A 169 -1.21 13.04 -36.52
CA VAL A 169 0.06 12.96 -37.27
C VAL A 169 -0.02 12.01 -38.47
N VAL A 170 -0.83 10.95 -38.38
CA VAL A 170 -0.89 9.90 -39.42
C VAL A 170 -2.26 9.89 -40.11
N ILE A 171 -3.36 9.72 -39.35
CA ILE A 171 -4.68 9.45 -39.95
C ILE A 171 -5.23 10.66 -40.71
N ARG A 172 -5.16 11.87 -40.14
CA ARG A 172 -5.69 13.08 -40.80
C ARG A 172 -4.97 13.38 -42.13
N PRO A 173 -3.63 13.44 -42.19
CA PRO A 173 -2.93 13.68 -43.45
C PRO A 173 -3.22 12.66 -44.55
N LEU A 174 -3.31 11.38 -44.19
CA LEU A 174 -3.67 10.33 -45.16
C LEU A 174 -5.09 10.51 -45.69
N LEU A 175 -6.02 10.98 -44.84
CA LEU A 175 -7.39 11.29 -45.26
C LEU A 175 -7.41 12.50 -46.20
N ASP A 176 -6.64 13.54 -45.90
CA ASP A 176 -6.56 14.75 -46.72
C ASP A 176 -5.97 14.43 -48.11
N ILE A 177 -4.90 13.63 -48.18
CA ILE A 177 -4.34 13.15 -49.46
C ILE A 177 -5.36 12.30 -50.22
N LYS A 178 -6.08 11.41 -49.53
CA LYS A 178 -7.14 10.58 -50.15
C LYS A 178 -8.25 11.45 -50.75
N LEU A 179 -8.67 12.50 -50.05
CA LEU A 179 -9.68 13.43 -50.52
C LEU A 179 -9.17 14.24 -51.73
N GLY A 180 -7.96 14.80 -51.65
CA GLY A 180 -7.36 15.52 -52.76
C GLY A 180 -7.21 14.66 -54.02
N THR A 181 -6.83 13.38 -53.87
CA THR A 181 -6.78 12.43 -55.00
C THR A 181 -8.14 12.23 -55.66
N ARG A 182 -9.22 12.19 -54.86
CA ARG A 182 -10.60 12.05 -55.37
C ARG A 182 -11.05 13.29 -56.13
N ASP A 183 -10.69 14.47 -55.63
CA ASP A 183 -11.08 15.74 -56.26
C ASP A 183 -10.38 15.92 -57.62
N VAL A 184 -9.13 15.46 -57.73
CA VAL A 184 -8.39 15.38 -59.01
C VAL A 184 -9.04 14.40 -59.97
N ALA A 185 -9.39 13.19 -59.50
CA ALA A 185 -10.04 12.19 -60.34
C ALA A 185 -11.42 12.61 -60.86
N THR A 186 -12.06 13.59 -60.22
CA THR A 186 -13.38 14.13 -60.61
C THR A 186 -13.29 15.46 -61.38
N GLY A 187 -12.07 15.94 -61.68
CA GLY A 187 -11.84 17.17 -62.44
C GLY A 187 -12.10 18.47 -61.67
N GLN A 188 -12.12 18.42 -60.33
CA GLN A 188 -12.40 19.58 -59.46
C GLN A 188 -11.14 20.16 -58.79
N ALA A 189 -9.97 19.59 -59.04
CA ALA A 189 -8.74 20.02 -58.37
C ALA A 189 -8.30 21.42 -58.81
N THR A 190 -8.32 22.36 -57.88
CA THR A 190 -7.88 23.75 -58.08
C THR A 190 -6.93 24.27 -56.99
N GLU A 191 -6.59 23.46 -55.98
CA GLU A 191 -5.70 23.88 -54.88
C GLU A 191 -4.76 22.76 -54.41
N ASP A 192 -3.56 23.13 -53.95
CA ASP A 192 -2.55 22.22 -53.42
C ASP A 192 -3.02 21.51 -52.14
N VAL A 193 -2.75 20.20 -52.02
CA VAL A 193 -3.01 19.47 -50.79
C VAL A 193 -1.94 19.82 -49.76
N LYS A 194 -2.29 20.67 -48.80
CA LYS A 194 -1.45 21.00 -47.65
C LYS A 194 -1.73 20.04 -46.51
N VAL A 195 -0.74 19.22 -46.15
CA VAL A 195 -0.83 18.35 -44.98
C VAL A 195 0.29 18.64 -43.99
N THR A 196 -0.07 18.48 -42.71
CA THR A 196 0.85 18.55 -41.57
C THR A 196 1.02 17.15 -40.99
N GLY A 197 2.23 16.60 -41.00
CA GLY A 197 2.49 15.22 -40.54
C GLY A 197 3.96 14.98 -40.22
N THR A 198 4.38 13.71 -40.18
CA THR A 198 5.81 13.36 -40.14
C THR A 198 6.51 13.78 -41.42
N GLN A 199 7.85 13.71 -41.44
CA GLN A 199 8.63 14.03 -42.63
C GLN A 199 8.19 13.18 -43.84
N GLU A 200 7.98 11.87 -43.65
CA GLU A 200 7.57 10.95 -44.71
C GLU A 200 6.19 11.28 -45.28
N ILE A 201 5.25 11.68 -44.42
CA ILE A 201 3.90 12.12 -44.82
C ILE A 201 3.97 13.46 -45.57
N GLY A 202 4.85 14.37 -45.14
CA GLY A 202 5.12 15.62 -45.83
C GLY A 202 5.74 15.42 -47.20
N ASP A 203 6.76 14.56 -47.30
CA ASP A 203 7.42 14.22 -48.57
C ASP A 203 6.45 13.58 -49.56
N LEU A 204 5.54 12.72 -49.07
CA LEU A 204 4.47 12.14 -49.88
C LEU A 204 3.54 13.23 -50.44
N ALA A 205 3.18 14.22 -49.63
CA ALA A 205 2.31 15.31 -50.04
C ALA A 205 2.95 16.23 -51.08
N VAL A 206 4.23 16.57 -50.89
CA VAL A 206 5.02 17.34 -51.85
C VAL A 206 5.07 16.60 -53.19
N THR A 207 5.40 15.30 -53.14
CA THR A 207 5.46 14.45 -54.34
C THR A 207 4.08 14.37 -55.03
N PHE A 208 3.02 14.25 -54.24
CA PHE A 208 1.64 14.24 -54.75
C PHE A 208 1.29 15.56 -55.47
N ASN A 209 1.57 16.72 -54.85
CA ASN A 209 1.31 18.02 -55.46
C ASN A 209 2.11 18.24 -56.77
N GLN A 210 3.36 17.77 -56.84
CA GLN A 210 4.14 17.82 -58.09
C GLN A 210 3.51 17.01 -59.23
N ILE A 211 2.87 15.88 -58.92
CA ILE A 211 2.12 15.10 -59.92
C ILE A 211 0.90 15.88 -60.39
N LEU A 212 0.17 16.53 -59.47
CA LEU A 212 -1.00 17.34 -59.82
C LEU A 212 -0.64 18.52 -60.74
N GLU A 213 0.44 19.22 -60.43
CA GLU A 213 0.94 20.35 -61.25
C GLU A 213 1.26 19.90 -62.68
N ARG A 214 1.93 18.75 -62.84
CA ARG A 214 2.24 18.18 -64.16
C ARG A 214 0.98 17.76 -64.93
N LEU A 215 0.01 17.13 -64.25
CA LEU A 215 -1.24 16.72 -64.88
C LEU A 215 -2.09 17.92 -65.31
N GLY A 216 -2.15 18.96 -64.47
CA GLY A 216 -2.80 20.23 -64.81
C GLY A 216 -2.17 20.89 -66.03
N GLY A 217 -0.83 20.92 -66.09
CA GLY A 217 -0.09 21.42 -67.25
C GLY A 217 -0.40 20.66 -68.55
N ILE A 218 -0.40 19.31 -68.50
CA ILE A 218 -0.75 18.47 -69.66
C ILE A 218 -2.19 18.72 -70.12
N ALA A 219 -3.14 18.83 -69.19
CA ALA A 219 -4.54 19.09 -69.52
C ALA A 219 -4.73 20.47 -70.18
N ASP A 220 -4.01 21.50 -69.72
CA ASP A 220 -4.06 22.85 -70.28
C ASP A 220 -3.39 22.93 -71.67
N GLU A 221 -2.30 22.18 -71.89
CA GLU A 221 -1.70 22.02 -73.23
C GLU A 221 -2.66 21.33 -74.20
N MET A 222 -3.33 20.25 -73.77
CA MET A 222 -4.34 19.55 -74.59
C MET A 222 -5.58 20.40 -74.87
N SER A 223 -5.95 21.31 -73.98
CA SER A 223 -7.06 22.25 -74.19
C SER A 223 -6.75 23.33 -75.24
N LYS A 224 -5.47 23.60 -75.50
CA LYS A 224 -5.01 24.68 -76.41
C LYS A 224 -4.65 24.17 -77.80
N ALA A 225 -4.55 22.85 -77.98
CA ALA A 225 -4.30 22.16 -79.26
C ALA A 225 -5.61 21.83 -79.98
#